data_AF-A0A7C2ANP5-F1
#
_entry.id   AF-A0A7C2ANP5-F1
#
_cell.length_a   1.000
_cell.length_b   1.000
_cell.length_c   1.000
_cell.angle_alpha   90.00
_cell.angle_beta   90.00
_cell.angle_gamma   90.00
#
_symmetry.space_group_name_H-M   'P 1'
#
loop_
_entity.id
_entity.type
_entity.pdbx_description
1 polymer ?
#
loop_
_entity_poly.entity_id
_entity_poly.type
_entity_poly.pdbx_seq_one_letter_code
_entity_poly.pdbx_strand_id
1 'polypeptide(L)'
;MFKAILTFFGILMILAFFGVGGVLYIFQNFGRDLPDYRQLADYEPPVMTRVYVGNGRLLGEYAIEKRVFVPIKAMPTLVIRAFLAAEDKNFYSHSGVDFLGVMRAIVTNVKNIGDGRRLVGASTITQQVAKNFLLSNEVTWKRKIREAILAFRIERAFTKDRILELYMNQIYLGMGSYGVAAAALNYFNKPLDGLSIAEAAYLAALPKAPNNYNPIKKPKAAKTRRDWVIGRMLDDGAITADEASLARATPLEIHQRDKTKYVQAAYFSEEVRRELLQRYGKSDLYKGGLSVRTTLSPRLQKIADRVLRAGLRAYDKRHGWRGPMARIDPGPGWPARLAGVPVPSAITPWEMAVVLKTDGKGAAIGLGTGAAGRIPFAAMKWARPWLKGEKVGPRPKTSRDVVKPGDVVAV
;
A
#
# COMPACT_ATOMS: atom_id res chain seq x y z
N MET A 1 -49.70 19.64 41.24
CA MET A 1 -48.53 20.20 40.51
C MET A 1 -47.21 19.99 41.27
N PHE A 2 -47.08 20.45 42.53
CA PHE A 2 -45.83 20.34 43.30
C PHE A 2 -45.34 18.89 43.53
N LYS A 3 -46.25 17.96 43.87
CA LYS A 3 -45.91 16.53 44.04
C LYS A 3 -45.39 15.86 42.76
N ALA A 4 -45.89 16.26 41.59
CA ALA A 4 -45.47 15.72 40.29
C ALA A 4 -44.08 16.22 39.87
N ILE A 5 -43.75 17.47 40.23
CA ILE A 5 -42.40 18.03 40.03
C ILE A 5 -41.40 17.33 40.95
N LEU A 6 -41.77 17.08 42.21
CA LEU A 6 -40.92 16.39 43.17
C LEU A 6 -40.63 14.94 42.77
N THR A 7 -41.65 14.19 42.29
CA THR A 7 -41.45 12.83 41.79
C THR A 7 -40.62 12.81 40.50
N PHE A 8 -40.83 13.76 39.59
CA PHE A 8 -39.99 13.89 38.39
C PHE A 8 -38.52 14.14 38.73
N PHE A 9 -38.23 15.08 39.65
CA PHE A 9 -36.87 15.33 40.13
C PHE A 9 -36.28 14.13 40.88
N GLY A 10 -37.08 13.45 41.70
CA GLY A 10 -36.66 12.23 42.40
C GLY A 10 -36.24 11.12 41.42
N ILE A 11 -37.04 10.89 40.38
CA ILE A 11 -36.71 9.92 39.31
C ILE A 11 -35.45 10.35 38.56
N LEU A 12 -35.31 11.64 38.24
CA LEU A 12 -34.13 12.17 37.55
C LEU A 12 -32.84 12.00 38.38
N MET A 13 -32.92 12.24 39.68
CA MET A 13 -31.81 12.04 40.62
C MET A 13 -31.44 10.56 40.78
N ILE A 14 -32.42 9.66 40.82
CA ILE A 14 -32.19 8.21 40.86
C ILE A 14 -31.51 7.75 39.56
N LEU A 15 -32.01 8.19 38.41
CA LEU A 15 -31.39 7.89 37.11
C LEU A 15 -29.96 8.45 37.01
N ALA A 16 -29.72 9.66 37.52
CA ALA A 16 -28.39 10.25 37.58
C ALA A 16 -27.47 9.44 38.50
N PHE A 17 -27.94 9.01 39.68
CA PHE A 17 -27.17 8.20 40.63
C PHE A 17 -26.78 6.84 40.04
N PHE A 18 -27.73 6.12 39.43
CA PHE A 18 -27.43 4.86 38.74
C PHE A 18 -26.55 5.08 37.50
N GLY A 19 -26.71 6.20 36.80
CA GLY A 19 -25.84 6.60 35.69
C GLY A 19 -24.39 6.80 36.14
N VAL A 20 -24.17 7.56 37.21
CA VAL A 20 -22.85 7.80 37.81
C VAL A 20 -22.26 6.48 38.33
N GLY A 21 -23.05 5.68 39.06
CA GLY A 21 -22.64 4.35 39.53
C GLY A 21 -22.24 3.42 38.38
N GLY A 22 -23.00 3.42 37.28
CA GLY A 22 -22.70 2.65 36.07
C GLY A 22 -21.41 3.11 35.38
N VAL A 23 -21.18 4.41 35.26
CA VAL A 23 -19.93 4.98 34.73
C VAL A 23 -18.75 4.58 35.63
N LEU A 24 -18.87 4.73 36.95
CA LEU A 24 -17.82 4.35 37.89
C LEU A 24 -17.51 2.85 37.83
N TYR A 25 -18.54 1.99 37.76
CA TYR A 25 -18.38 0.55 37.58
C TYR A 25 -17.65 0.21 36.28
N ILE A 26 -18.03 0.85 35.17
CA ILE A 26 -17.35 0.70 33.88
C ILE A 26 -15.87 1.11 33.97
N PHE A 27 -15.58 2.27 34.58
CA PHE A 27 -14.21 2.76 34.74
C PHE A 27 -13.38 1.84 35.63
N GLN A 28 -13.93 1.30 36.72
CA GLN A 28 -13.19 0.38 37.58
C GLN A 28 -12.97 -0.98 36.92
N ASN A 29 -14.00 -1.55 36.29
CA ASN A 29 -13.92 -2.91 35.75
C ASN A 29 -13.14 -2.97 34.43
N PHE A 30 -13.28 -1.97 33.56
CA PHE A 30 -12.60 -1.93 32.26
C PHE A 30 -11.32 -1.09 32.25
N GLY A 31 -11.06 -0.31 33.30
CA GLY A 31 -9.92 0.60 33.39
C GLY A 31 -8.71 0.11 34.19
N ARG A 32 -8.83 -1.00 34.95
CA ARG A 32 -7.76 -1.56 35.78
C ARG A 32 -6.64 -2.21 34.95
N ASP A 33 -6.98 -3.01 33.95
CA ASP A 33 -6.02 -3.75 33.12
C ASP A 33 -5.71 -3.06 31.78
N LEU A 34 -5.71 -1.73 31.78
CA LEU A 34 -5.39 -0.97 30.57
C LEU A 34 -3.87 -0.80 30.42
N PRO A 35 -3.32 -0.98 29.20
CA PRO A 35 -1.93 -0.68 28.91
C PRO A 35 -1.57 0.77 29.30
N ASP A 36 -0.30 0.98 29.68
CA ASP A 36 0.17 2.32 29.98
C ASP A 36 0.19 3.17 28.70
N TYR A 37 -0.48 4.31 28.74
CA TYR A 37 -0.53 5.26 27.63
C TYR A 37 0.72 6.15 27.58
N ARG A 38 1.54 6.18 28.65
CA ARG A 38 2.77 6.98 28.70
C ARG A 38 3.81 6.57 27.67
N GLN A 39 3.79 5.31 27.22
CA GLN A 39 4.65 4.84 26.12
C GLN A 39 4.44 5.57 24.78
N LEU A 40 3.36 6.36 24.64
CA LEU A 40 3.13 7.22 23.47
C LEU A 40 4.01 8.48 23.48
N ALA A 41 4.58 8.86 24.63
CA ALA A 41 5.49 9.99 24.74
C ALA A 41 6.79 9.71 23.97
N ASP A 42 7.37 8.53 24.21
CA ASP A 42 8.64 8.08 23.63
C ASP A 42 8.44 7.26 22.34
N TYR A 43 7.29 7.45 21.67
CA TYR A 43 7.02 6.70 20.45
C TYR A 43 7.98 7.08 19.32
N GLU A 44 8.87 6.16 18.99
CA GLU A 44 9.69 6.18 17.80
C GLU A 44 9.16 5.12 16.81
N PRO A 45 8.52 5.52 15.70
CA PRO A 45 8.07 4.56 14.71
C PRO A 45 9.25 3.80 14.11
N PRO A 46 9.14 2.48 13.86
CA PRO A 46 10.15 1.77 13.08
C PRO A 46 10.29 2.44 11.71
N VAL A 47 11.52 2.86 11.39
CA VAL A 47 11.86 3.53 10.13
C VAL A 47 12.51 2.52 9.19
N MET A 48 12.26 2.69 7.90
CA MET A 48 12.86 1.87 6.85
C MET A 48 14.37 2.08 6.74
N THR A 49 15.13 0.98 6.63
CA THR A 49 16.55 1.03 6.26
C THR A 49 16.69 1.38 4.78
N ARG A 50 17.58 2.32 4.47
CA ARG A 50 17.89 2.74 3.09
C ARG A 50 19.30 2.34 2.72
N VAL A 51 19.43 1.68 1.58
CA VAL A 51 20.71 1.20 1.06
C VAL A 51 21.07 1.98 -0.19
N TYR A 52 22.27 2.55 -0.20
CA TYR A 52 22.82 3.37 -1.25
C TYR A 52 24.03 2.69 -1.89
N VAL A 53 24.26 2.95 -3.17
CA VAL A 53 25.50 2.58 -3.87
C VAL A 53 26.56 3.66 -3.67
N GLY A 54 27.80 3.41 -4.12
CA GLY A 54 28.92 4.33 -3.91
C GLY A 54 28.72 5.78 -4.39
N ASN A 55 27.82 6.01 -5.36
CA ASN A 55 27.49 7.36 -5.86
C ASN A 55 26.24 8.00 -5.22
N GLY A 56 25.75 7.46 -4.10
CA GLY A 56 24.60 8.00 -3.36
C GLY A 56 23.23 7.66 -3.95
N ARG A 57 23.16 6.96 -5.08
CA ARG A 57 21.88 6.46 -5.61
C ARG A 57 21.34 5.32 -4.75
N LEU A 58 20.03 5.24 -4.65
CA LEU A 58 19.35 4.22 -3.87
C LEU A 58 19.46 2.85 -4.57
N LEU A 59 19.91 1.84 -3.83
CA LEU A 59 19.98 0.44 -4.22
C LEU A 59 18.71 -0.31 -3.80
N GLY A 60 18.24 -0.05 -2.59
CA GLY A 60 17.11 -0.76 -2.00
C GLY A 60 16.66 -0.14 -0.69
N GLU A 61 15.49 -0.58 -0.25
CA GLU A 61 14.88 -0.16 1.01
C GLU A 61 14.35 -1.41 1.72
N TYR A 62 14.65 -1.56 3.00
CA TYR A 62 14.22 -2.70 3.82
C TYR A 62 13.36 -2.21 4.98
N ALA A 63 12.12 -2.66 5.01
CA ALA A 63 11.17 -2.36 6.08
C ALA A 63 10.12 -3.47 6.18
N ILE A 64 9.63 -3.75 7.39
CA ILE A 64 8.38 -4.51 7.57
C ILE A 64 7.19 -3.61 7.28
N GLU A 65 7.24 -2.36 7.74
CA GLU A 65 6.22 -1.33 7.56
C GLU A 65 6.90 -0.09 6.97
N LYS A 66 6.45 0.38 5.80
CA LYS A 66 7.03 1.60 5.23
C LYS A 66 6.46 2.80 5.98
N ARG A 67 7.25 3.35 6.91
CA ARG A 67 6.95 4.59 7.64
C ARG A 67 7.93 5.69 7.27
N VAL A 68 7.40 6.90 7.17
CA VAL A 68 8.17 8.15 7.10
C VAL A 68 7.54 9.05 8.14
N PHE A 69 8.27 9.28 9.25
CA PHE A 69 7.79 10.17 10.30
C PHE A 69 7.85 11.62 9.82
N VAL A 70 6.75 12.35 9.96
CA VAL A 70 6.67 13.79 9.71
C VAL A 70 6.06 14.44 10.95
N PRO A 71 6.76 15.41 11.58
CA PRO A 71 6.18 16.18 12.67
C PRO A 71 4.92 16.92 12.22
N ILE A 72 3.91 17.05 13.08
CA ILE A 72 2.63 17.69 12.73
C ILE A 72 2.81 19.13 12.25
N LYS A 73 3.78 19.85 12.81
CA LYS A 73 4.15 21.22 12.41
C LYS A 73 4.69 21.31 10.97
N ALA A 74 5.22 20.21 10.43
CA ALA A 74 5.70 20.13 9.05
C ALA A 74 4.64 19.55 8.09
N MET A 75 3.46 19.14 8.60
CA MET A 75 2.38 18.65 7.75
C MET A 75 1.57 19.81 7.16
N PRO A 76 1.29 19.82 5.84
CA PRO A 76 0.49 20.87 5.24
C PRO A 76 -0.93 20.92 5.80
N THR A 77 -1.43 22.13 6.02
CA THR A 77 -2.79 22.39 6.53
C THR A 77 -3.87 21.71 5.71
N LEU A 78 -3.72 21.66 4.38
CA LEU A 78 -4.64 20.95 3.49
C LEU A 78 -4.80 19.48 3.87
N VAL A 79 -3.68 18.79 4.11
CA VAL A 79 -3.65 17.37 4.46
C VAL A 79 -4.29 17.18 5.84
N ILE A 80 -3.92 18.00 6.82
CA ILE A 80 -4.53 17.96 8.16
C ILE A 80 -6.05 18.13 8.06
N ARG A 81 -6.53 19.16 7.37
CA ARG A 81 -7.96 19.44 7.21
C ARG A 81 -8.71 18.32 6.48
N ALA A 82 -8.10 17.66 5.49
CA ALA A 82 -8.71 16.53 4.81
C ALA A 82 -8.99 15.36 5.77
N PHE A 83 -8.01 15.01 6.63
CA PHE A 83 -8.18 13.94 7.62
C PHE A 83 -9.19 14.32 8.72
N LEU A 84 -9.15 15.55 9.22
CA LEU A 84 -10.12 16.03 10.20
C LEU A 84 -11.54 16.00 9.63
N ALA A 85 -11.75 16.49 8.42
CA ALA A 85 -13.08 16.51 7.80
C ALA A 85 -13.66 15.11 7.55
N ALA A 86 -12.78 14.15 7.21
CA ALA A 86 -13.15 12.77 6.93
C ALA A 86 -13.44 11.93 8.18
N GLU A 87 -12.63 12.10 9.24
CA GLU A 87 -12.59 11.19 10.39
C GLU A 87 -13.16 11.83 11.66
N ASP A 88 -12.87 13.11 11.94
CA ASP A 88 -13.21 13.73 13.22
C ASP A 88 -13.21 15.27 13.14
N LYS A 89 -14.30 15.86 12.64
CA LYS A 89 -14.40 17.32 12.41
C LYS A 89 -14.32 18.15 13.70
N ASN A 90 -14.71 17.56 14.83
CA ASN A 90 -14.76 18.21 16.14
C ASN A 90 -13.52 17.87 16.97
N PHE A 91 -12.46 17.33 16.34
CA PHE A 91 -11.30 16.79 17.03
C PHE A 91 -10.72 17.75 18.07
N TYR A 92 -10.57 19.03 17.75
CA TYR A 92 -9.98 20.01 18.66
C TYR A 92 -10.91 20.44 19.79
N SER A 93 -12.22 20.19 19.71
CA SER A 93 -13.19 20.67 20.70
C SER A 93 -13.61 19.62 21.73
N HIS A 94 -13.54 18.33 21.41
CA HIS A 94 -13.93 17.26 22.35
C HIS A 94 -12.74 16.74 23.18
N SER A 95 -12.99 16.01 24.28
CA SER A 95 -11.93 15.45 25.14
C SER A 95 -11.81 13.92 24.97
N GLY A 96 -11.40 13.47 23.78
CA GLY A 96 -11.22 12.06 23.45
C GLY A 96 -12.42 11.33 22.86
N VAL A 97 -13.65 11.66 23.29
CA VAL A 97 -14.89 11.12 22.71
C VAL A 97 -15.81 12.27 22.33
N ASP A 98 -16.29 12.29 21.09
CA ASP A 98 -17.32 13.24 20.66
C ASP A 98 -18.70 12.75 21.08
N PHE A 99 -19.12 13.11 22.30
CA PHE A 99 -20.42 12.72 22.84
C PHE A 99 -21.59 13.21 21.97
N LEU A 100 -21.51 14.44 21.46
CA LEU A 100 -22.53 14.99 20.56
C LEU A 100 -22.55 14.24 19.22
N GLY A 101 -21.37 13.91 18.69
CA GLY A 101 -21.20 13.09 17.50
C GLY A 101 -21.77 11.68 17.65
N VAL A 102 -21.52 11.03 18.80
CA VAL A 102 -22.08 9.71 19.15
C VAL A 102 -23.60 9.76 19.22
N MET A 103 -24.16 10.73 19.95
CA MET A 103 -25.62 10.88 20.05
C MET A 103 -26.26 11.14 18.68
N ARG A 104 -25.65 12.02 17.86
CA ARG A 104 -26.10 12.27 16.48
C ARG A 104 -26.05 11.02 15.62
N ALA A 105 -24.98 10.24 15.73
CA ALA A 105 -24.84 8.99 14.99
C ALA A 105 -25.89 7.95 15.42
N ILE A 106 -26.20 7.84 16.73
CA ILE A 106 -27.26 6.96 17.22
C ILE A 106 -28.62 7.34 16.60
N VAL A 107 -29.01 8.61 16.70
CA VAL A 107 -30.28 9.10 16.12
C VAL A 107 -30.33 8.88 14.62
N THR A 108 -29.22 9.14 13.92
CA THR A 108 -29.13 8.94 12.46
C THR A 108 -29.21 7.45 12.10
N ASN A 109 -28.60 6.58 12.90
CA ASN A 109 -28.61 5.13 12.68
C ASN A 109 -29.99 4.51 12.92
N VAL A 110 -30.75 4.98 13.93
CA VAL A 110 -32.14 4.55 14.14
C VAL A 110 -32.99 4.89 12.91
N LYS A 111 -32.85 6.10 12.37
CA LYS A 111 -33.52 6.50 11.11
C LYS A 111 -33.06 5.65 9.92
N ASN A 112 -31.75 5.46 9.78
CA ASN A 112 -31.18 4.71 8.66
C ASN A 112 -31.58 3.23 8.66
N ILE A 113 -31.79 2.61 9.82
CA ILE A 113 -32.30 1.24 9.93
C ILE A 113 -33.71 1.15 9.35
N GLY A 114 -34.57 2.14 9.64
CA GLY A 114 -35.91 2.22 9.05
C GLY A 114 -35.91 2.40 7.54
N ASP A 115 -34.93 3.13 7.00
CA ASP A 115 -34.82 3.46 5.57
C ASP A 115 -33.93 2.47 4.77
N GLY A 116 -33.39 1.42 5.39
CA GLY A 116 -32.42 0.51 4.75
C GLY A 116 -31.08 1.18 4.36
N ARG A 117 -30.76 2.35 4.94
CA ARG A 117 -29.55 3.13 4.65
C ARG A 117 -28.37 2.68 5.49
N ARG A 118 -27.16 3.00 5.03
CA ARG A 118 -25.90 2.61 5.69
C ARG A 118 -25.70 3.34 7.03
N LEU A 119 -25.24 2.61 8.04
CA LEU A 119 -24.91 3.17 9.35
C LEU A 119 -23.70 4.11 9.32
N VAL A 120 -23.77 5.17 10.12
CA VAL A 120 -22.72 6.16 10.36
C VAL A 120 -21.90 5.75 11.59
N GLY A 121 -20.57 5.84 11.47
CA GLY A 121 -19.65 5.59 12.59
C GLY A 121 -19.40 6.86 13.40
N ALA A 122 -19.01 6.70 14.67
CA ALA A 122 -18.78 7.80 15.61
C ALA A 122 -17.45 7.67 16.38
N SER A 123 -16.45 7.01 15.79
CA SER A 123 -15.14 6.87 16.46
C SER A 123 -14.28 8.10 16.21
N THR A 124 -13.66 8.64 17.26
CA THR A 124 -12.76 9.80 17.19
C THR A 124 -11.34 9.41 16.81
N ILE A 125 -10.52 10.38 16.41
CA ILE A 125 -9.09 10.17 16.13
C ILE A 125 -8.37 9.62 17.36
N THR A 126 -8.64 10.17 18.55
CA THR A 126 -8.00 9.71 19.80
C THR A 126 -8.35 8.25 20.13
N GLN A 127 -9.61 7.83 19.89
CA GLN A 127 -9.99 6.42 20.02
C GLN A 127 -9.24 5.53 19.02
N GLN A 128 -9.00 6.02 17.80
CA GLN A 128 -8.21 5.29 16.81
C GLN A 128 -6.73 5.18 17.22
N VAL A 129 -6.15 6.21 17.85
CA VAL A 129 -4.81 6.13 18.44
C VAL A 129 -4.78 5.07 19.55
N ALA A 130 -5.71 5.11 20.50
CA ALA A 130 -5.80 4.10 21.54
C ALA A 130 -5.89 2.67 20.96
N LYS A 131 -6.74 2.48 19.94
CA LYS A 131 -6.89 1.21 19.23
C LYS A 131 -5.59 0.75 18.57
N ASN A 132 -4.95 1.62 17.80
CA ASN A 132 -3.83 1.24 16.92
C ASN A 132 -2.50 1.05 17.67
N PHE A 133 -2.35 1.62 18.86
CA PHE A 133 -1.12 1.55 19.66
C PHE A 133 -1.22 0.64 20.87
N LEU A 134 -2.38 0.59 21.54
CA LEU A 134 -2.48 0.01 22.88
C LEU A 134 -3.34 -1.25 22.91
N LEU A 135 -4.27 -1.42 21.97
CA LEU A 135 -5.25 -2.51 22.04
C LEU A 135 -5.06 -3.52 20.90
N SER A 136 -5.56 -4.74 21.13
CA SER A 136 -5.64 -5.77 20.10
C SER A 136 -6.76 -5.48 19.09
N ASN A 137 -6.72 -6.14 17.94
CA ASN A 137 -7.66 -5.94 16.83
C ASN A 137 -9.02 -6.66 16.99
N GLU A 138 -9.37 -7.16 18.18
CA GLU A 138 -10.61 -7.92 18.42
C GLU A 138 -11.87 -7.06 18.29
N VAL A 139 -12.91 -7.41 17.52
CA VAL A 139 -14.08 -6.52 17.37
C VAL A 139 -15.12 -6.76 18.46
N THR A 140 -14.91 -6.22 19.67
CA THR A 140 -15.84 -6.38 20.81
C THR A 140 -16.31 -5.05 21.43
N TRP A 141 -17.52 -5.03 22.00
CA TRP A 141 -18.04 -3.88 22.76
C TRP A 141 -17.17 -3.55 23.98
N LYS A 142 -16.61 -4.59 24.64
CA LYS A 142 -15.66 -4.44 25.75
C LYS A 142 -14.42 -3.66 25.32
N ARG A 143 -13.83 -3.99 24.15
CA ARG A 143 -12.71 -3.21 23.60
C ARG A 143 -13.12 -1.78 23.30
N LYS A 144 -14.32 -1.53 22.78
CA LYS A 144 -14.77 -0.16 22.49
C LYS A 144 -14.89 0.72 23.74
N ILE A 145 -15.31 0.14 24.86
CA ILE A 145 -15.29 0.81 26.17
C ILE A 145 -13.86 1.12 26.60
N ARG A 146 -12.94 0.15 26.46
CA ARG A 146 -11.51 0.34 26.74
C ARG A 146 -10.88 1.45 25.89
N GLU A 147 -11.22 1.52 24.60
CA GLU A 147 -10.80 2.61 23.70
C GLU A 147 -11.25 3.98 24.22
N ALA A 148 -12.50 4.10 24.68
CA ALA A 148 -13.03 5.36 25.18
C ALA A 148 -12.32 5.81 26.47
N ILE A 149 -12.08 4.88 27.41
CA ILE A 149 -11.34 5.17 28.65
C ILE A 149 -9.90 5.57 28.34
N LEU A 150 -9.22 4.83 27.45
CA LEU A 150 -7.86 5.17 27.02
C LEU A 150 -7.81 6.51 26.29
N ALA A 151 -8.76 6.80 25.40
CA ALA A 151 -8.83 8.09 24.71
C ALA A 151 -8.90 9.25 25.70
N PHE A 152 -9.71 9.13 26.75
CA PHE A 152 -9.79 10.15 27.80
C PHE A 152 -8.48 10.31 28.56
N ARG A 153 -7.77 9.22 28.88
CA ARG A 153 -6.45 9.27 29.53
C ARG A 153 -5.38 9.90 28.64
N ILE A 154 -5.37 9.55 27.35
CA ILE A 154 -4.45 10.11 26.34
C ILE A 154 -4.65 11.62 26.22
N GLU A 155 -5.89 12.10 26.19
CA GLU A 155 -6.21 13.54 26.04
C GLU A 155 -5.82 14.39 27.24
N ARG A 156 -5.73 13.78 28.43
CA ARG A 156 -5.20 14.47 29.62
C ARG A 156 -3.68 14.55 29.62
N ALA A 157 -3.02 13.63 28.93
CA ALA A 157 -1.57 13.50 28.95
C ALA A 157 -0.87 14.13 27.74
N PHE A 158 -1.56 14.23 26.61
CA PHE A 158 -0.99 14.71 25.35
C PHE A 158 -1.83 15.84 24.74
N THR A 159 -1.16 16.77 24.07
CA THR A 159 -1.84 17.83 23.31
C THR A 159 -2.53 17.25 22.07
N LYS A 160 -3.56 17.95 21.57
CA LYS A 160 -4.25 17.59 20.32
C LYS A 160 -3.30 17.39 19.15
N ASP A 161 -2.35 18.30 19.00
CA ASP A 161 -1.32 18.24 17.96
C ASP A 161 -0.49 16.95 18.05
N ARG A 162 -0.06 16.56 19.26
CA ARG A 162 0.69 15.31 19.45
C ARG A 162 -0.16 14.08 19.16
N ILE A 163 -1.42 14.07 19.56
CA ILE A 163 -2.34 12.95 19.27
C ILE A 163 -2.56 12.82 17.75
N LEU A 164 -2.76 13.95 17.06
CA LEU A 164 -2.93 13.97 15.62
C LEU A 164 -1.64 13.56 14.89
N GLU A 165 -0.47 13.97 15.39
CA GLU A 165 0.83 13.53 14.89
C GLU A 165 0.98 12.00 14.97
N LEU A 166 0.69 11.42 16.14
CA LEU A 166 0.74 9.97 16.35
C LEU A 166 -0.23 9.25 15.41
N TYR A 167 -1.45 9.76 15.27
CA TYR A 167 -2.45 9.22 14.36
C TYR A 167 -1.95 9.24 12.91
N MET A 168 -1.58 10.40 12.39
CA MET A 168 -1.19 10.58 10.99
C MET A 168 0.12 9.85 10.64
N ASN A 169 0.98 9.56 11.60
CA ASN A 169 2.21 8.77 11.35
C ASN A 169 2.02 7.26 11.52
N GLN A 170 1.00 6.80 12.25
CA GLN A 170 0.81 5.37 12.52
C GLN A 170 -0.21 4.69 11.61
N ILE A 171 -1.25 5.40 11.17
CA ILE A 171 -2.40 4.81 10.48
C ILE A 171 -2.01 4.01 9.24
N TYR A 172 -2.57 2.82 9.09
CA TYR A 172 -2.39 2.03 7.88
C TYR A 172 -3.28 2.55 6.76
N LEU A 173 -2.67 2.93 5.64
CA LEU A 173 -3.35 3.52 4.49
C LEU A 173 -3.34 2.62 3.25
N GLY A 174 -2.93 1.36 3.38
CA GLY A 174 -2.90 0.42 2.26
C GLY A 174 -1.56 0.41 1.52
N MET A 175 -1.36 -0.60 0.67
CA MET A 175 -0.13 -0.82 -0.10
C MET A 175 1.16 -0.85 0.77
N GLY A 176 1.06 -1.35 2.01
CA GLY A 176 2.17 -1.36 2.96
C GLY A 176 2.58 0.02 3.49
N SER A 177 1.75 1.04 3.26
CA SER A 177 1.98 2.42 3.71
C SER A 177 1.42 2.62 5.10
N TYR A 178 2.29 2.94 6.05
CA TYR A 178 1.93 3.33 7.41
C TYR A 178 2.31 4.80 7.59
N GLY A 179 1.32 5.61 7.92
CA GLY A 179 1.42 7.06 7.98
C GLY A 179 1.22 7.76 6.62
N VAL A 180 0.77 9.02 6.69
CA VAL A 180 0.34 9.80 5.52
C VAL A 180 1.49 10.09 4.55
N ALA A 181 2.69 10.38 5.07
CA ALA A 181 3.86 10.67 4.23
C ALA A 181 4.30 9.47 3.39
N ALA A 182 4.32 8.27 3.99
CA ALA A 182 4.61 7.04 3.25
C ALA A 182 3.54 6.76 2.18
N ALA A 183 2.27 7.03 2.49
CA ALA A 183 1.18 6.87 1.53
C ALA A 183 1.28 7.87 0.37
N ALA A 184 1.57 9.15 0.62
CA ALA A 184 1.79 10.14 -0.43
C ALA A 184 2.87 9.71 -1.44
N LEU A 185 3.99 9.18 -0.94
CA LEU A 185 5.06 8.66 -1.78
C LEU A 185 4.67 7.38 -2.53
N ASN A 186 3.94 6.47 -1.89
CA ASN A 186 3.58 5.18 -2.51
C ASN A 186 2.45 5.30 -3.54
N TYR A 187 1.48 6.19 -3.30
CA TYR A 187 0.33 6.39 -4.19
C TYR A 187 0.60 7.42 -5.29
N PHE A 188 1.31 8.50 -4.97
CA PHE A 188 1.46 9.64 -5.89
C PHE A 188 2.91 10.04 -6.17
N ASN A 189 3.89 9.41 -5.50
CA ASN A 189 5.31 9.76 -5.60
C ASN A 189 5.55 11.26 -5.37
N LYS A 190 4.79 11.85 -4.43
CA LYS A 190 4.84 13.26 -4.06
C LYS A 190 5.17 13.42 -2.57
N PRO A 191 5.90 14.48 -2.19
CA PRO A 191 5.93 14.93 -0.81
C PRO A 191 4.55 15.48 -0.40
N LEU A 192 4.31 15.64 0.91
CA LEU A 192 2.99 16.04 1.43
C LEU A 192 2.54 17.41 0.93
N ASP A 193 3.46 18.36 0.82
CA ASP A 193 3.26 19.73 0.33
C ASP A 193 2.96 19.79 -1.18
N GLY A 194 3.27 18.73 -1.92
CA GLY A 194 2.93 18.60 -3.34
C GLY A 194 1.56 17.98 -3.62
N LEU A 195 0.79 17.60 -2.59
CA LEU A 195 -0.51 16.95 -2.76
C LEU A 195 -1.60 17.95 -3.17
N SER A 196 -2.36 17.60 -4.19
CA SER A 196 -3.61 18.29 -4.54
C SER A 196 -4.75 17.95 -3.57
N ILE A 197 -5.85 18.71 -3.63
CA ILE A 197 -7.07 18.44 -2.83
C ILE A 197 -7.60 17.03 -3.08
N ALA A 198 -7.64 16.59 -4.35
CA ALA A 198 -8.13 15.26 -4.71
C ALA A 198 -7.24 14.14 -4.13
N GLU A 199 -5.92 14.34 -4.11
CA GLU A 199 -4.97 13.37 -3.57
C GLU A 199 -5.02 13.33 -2.03
N ALA A 200 -5.06 14.49 -1.37
CA ALA A 200 -5.20 14.59 0.09
C ALA A 200 -6.54 13.97 0.56
N ALA A 201 -7.65 14.29 -0.12
CA ALA A 201 -8.95 13.71 0.16
C ALA A 201 -8.98 12.19 -0.06
N TYR A 202 -8.24 11.70 -1.06
CA TYR A 202 -8.12 10.26 -1.29
C TYR A 202 -7.34 9.58 -0.16
N LEU A 203 -6.23 10.15 0.31
CA LEU A 203 -5.50 9.60 1.45
C LEU A 203 -6.36 9.57 2.72
N ALA A 204 -7.12 10.64 2.97
CA ALA A 204 -8.05 10.74 4.10
C ALA A 204 -9.28 9.81 3.97
N ALA A 205 -9.57 9.29 2.78
CA ALA A 205 -10.64 8.30 2.56
C ALA A 205 -10.26 6.88 3.01
N LEU A 206 -8.96 6.59 3.12
CA LEU A 206 -8.42 5.23 3.32
C LEU A 206 -8.58 4.67 4.74
N PRO A 207 -8.45 5.41 5.86
CA PRO A 207 -8.45 4.84 7.21
C PRO A 207 -9.64 3.93 7.51
N LYS A 208 -10.81 4.27 6.96
CA LYS A 208 -12.04 3.46 7.09
C LYS A 208 -11.89 2.02 6.60
N ALA A 209 -11.27 1.81 5.44
CA ALA A 209 -11.08 0.48 4.86
C ALA A 209 -10.09 0.52 3.68
N PRO A 210 -8.77 0.53 3.91
CA PRO A 210 -7.78 0.74 2.86
C PRO A 210 -7.89 -0.27 1.70
N ASN A 211 -8.17 -1.53 2.01
CA ASN A 211 -8.34 -2.61 1.01
C ASN A 211 -9.63 -2.47 0.18
N ASN A 212 -10.69 -1.87 0.74
CA ASN A 212 -11.96 -1.66 0.03
C ASN A 212 -11.93 -0.44 -0.88
N TYR A 213 -10.99 0.47 -0.65
CA TYR A 213 -10.77 1.67 -1.45
C TYR A 213 -9.45 1.61 -2.23
N ASN A 214 -8.99 0.39 -2.54
CA ASN A 214 -7.81 0.18 -3.36
C ASN A 214 -8.08 0.75 -4.79
N PRO A 215 -7.25 1.67 -5.29
CA PRO A 215 -7.55 2.40 -6.52
C PRO A 215 -7.30 1.56 -7.78
N ILE A 216 -6.48 0.52 -7.68
CA ILE A 216 -6.20 -0.43 -8.77
C ILE A 216 -7.30 -1.48 -8.85
N LYS A 217 -7.64 -2.09 -7.71
CA LYS A 217 -8.59 -3.22 -7.65
C LYS A 217 -10.06 -2.75 -7.64
N LYS A 218 -10.34 -1.56 -7.09
CA LYS A 218 -11.69 -1.04 -6.83
C LYS A 218 -11.79 0.47 -7.16
N PRO A 219 -11.50 0.89 -8.41
CA PRO A 219 -11.39 2.30 -8.79
C PRO A 219 -12.67 3.11 -8.53
N LYS A 220 -13.84 2.55 -8.85
CA LYS A 220 -15.14 3.22 -8.61
C LYS A 220 -15.36 3.49 -7.12
N ALA A 221 -15.14 2.49 -6.26
CA ALA A 221 -15.31 2.64 -4.82
C ALA A 221 -14.31 3.64 -4.22
N ALA A 222 -13.06 3.62 -4.70
CA ALA A 222 -12.02 4.57 -4.33
C ALA A 222 -12.42 6.02 -4.68
N LYS A 223 -12.87 6.26 -5.93
CA LYS A 223 -13.33 7.58 -6.39
C LYS A 223 -14.53 8.08 -5.58
N THR A 224 -15.57 7.26 -5.42
CA THR A 224 -16.77 7.65 -4.64
C THR A 224 -16.40 8.03 -3.20
N ARG A 225 -15.48 7.29 -2.58
CA ARG A 225 -15.06 7.58 -1.20
C ARG A 225 -14.23 8.87 -1.11
N ARG A 226 -13.32 9.11 -2.06
CA ARG A 226 -12.60 10.39 -2.17
C ARG A 226 -13.57 11.56 -2.33
N ASP A 227 -14.53 11.45 -3.25
CA ASP A 227 -15.47 12.52 -3.54
C ASP A 227 -16.38 12.83 -2.34
N TRP A 228 -16.70 11.82 -1.53
CA TRP A 228 -17.35 12.00 -0.23
C TRP A 228 -16.48 12.81 0.74
N VAL A 229 -15.17 12.55 0.82
CA VAL A 229 -14.24 13.34 1.66
C VAL A 229 -14.16 14.79 1.15
N ILE A 230 -14.10 15.01 -0.16
CA ILE A 230 -14.13 16.36 -0.75
C ILE A 230 -15.41 17.10 -0.34
N GLY A 231 -16.56 16.43 -0.34
CA GLY A 231 -17.80 17.00 0.19
C GLY A 231 -17.70 17.39 1.67
N ARG A 232 -17.12 16.53 2.50
CA ARG A 232 -16.87 16.85 3.92
C ARG A 232 -15.94 18.05 4.11
N MET A 233 -14.89 18.15 3.29
CA MET A 233 -13.97 19.30 3.32
C MET A 233 -14.68 20.60 2.95
N LEU A 234 -15.61 20.56 1.99
CA LEU A 234 -16.45 21.71 1.64
C LEU A 234 -17.39 22.09 2.80
N ASP A 235 -18.10 21.11 3.38
CA ASP A 235 -19.02 21.33 4.51
C ASP A 235 -18.32 21.96 5.72
N ASP A 236 -17.06 21.58 5.94
CA ASP A 236 -16.25 22.04 7.07
C ASP A 236 -15.46 23.33 6.73
N GLY A 237 -15.67 23.93 5.55
CA GLY A 237 -15.04 25.19 5.12
C GLY A 237 -13.54 25.08 4.83
N ALA A 238 -13.02 23.87 4.60
CA ALA A 238 -11.61 23.64 4.31
C ALA A 238 -11.23 24.02 2.87
N ILE A 239 -12.20 24.01 1.96
CA ILE A 239 -12.08 24.32 0.53
C ILE A 239 -13.34 25.06 0.05
N THR A 240 -13.23 25.76 -1.07
CA THR A 240 -14.34 26.46 -1.74
C THR A 240 -15.16 25.50 -2.63
N ALA A 241 -16.35 25.94 -3.06
CA ALA A 241 -17.21 25.16 -3.95
C ALA A 241 -16.57 24.88 -5.32
N ASP A 242 -15.81 25.85 -5.85
CA ASP A 242 -15.12 25.71 -7.13
C ASP A 242 -13.96 24.71 -7.02
N GLU A 243 -13.16 24.80 -5.96
CA GLU A 243 -12.11 23.82 -5.66
C GLU A 243 -12.67 22.41 -5.47
N ALA A 244 -13.79 22.27 -4.77
CA ALA A 244 -14.46 20.98 -4.57
C ALA A 244 -14.94 20.39 -5.91
N SER A 245 -15.49 21.22 -6.79
CA SER A 245 -15.97 20.79 -8.11
C SER A 245 -14.81 20.35 -9.01
N LEU A 246 -13.72 21.12 -9.05
CA LEU A 246 -12.49 20.79 -9.79
C LEU A 246 -11.85 19.49 -9.26
N ALA A 247 -11.75 19.34 -7.94
CA ALA A 247 -11.16 18.16 -7.32
C ALA A 247 -11.96 16.88 -7.59
N ARG A 248 -13.30 16.95 -7.66
CA ARG A 248 -14.17 15.80 -8.00
C ARG A 248 -14.05 15.40 -9.47
N ALA A 249 -13.85 16.38 -10.36
CA ALA A 249 -13.64 16.16 -11.78
C ALA A 249 -12.26 15.55 -12.09
N THR A 250 -11.26 15.80 -11.23
CA THR A 250 -9.90 15.27 -11.40
C THR A 250 -9.89 13.73 -11.34
N PRO A 251 -9.32 13.03 -12.35
CA PRO A 251 -9.13 11.58 -12.31
C PRO A 251 -8.29 11.13 -11.11
N LEU A 252 -8.57 9.93 -10.57
CA LEU A 252 -7.73 9.34 -9.52
C LEU A 252 -6.63 8.49 -10.16
N GLU A 253 -5.48 9.11 -10.39
CA GLU A 253 -4.30 8.45 -10.96
C GLU A 253 -3.27 8.10 -9.88
N ILE A 254 -2.64 6.94 -10.03
CA ILE A 254 -1.57 6.48 -9.14
C ILE A 254 -0.26 6.69 -9.88
N HIS A 255 0.66 7.43 -9.27
CA HIS A 255 2.00 7.61 -9.81
C HIS A 255 2.98 6.86 -8.92
N GLN A 256 3.36 5.64 -9.35
CA GLN A 256 4.38 4.87 -8.65
C GLN A 256 5.78 5.44 -8.95
N ARG A 257 6.71 5.32 -7.99
CA ARG A 257 8.12 5.68 -8.22
C ARG A 257 8.67 4.94 -9.45
N ASP A 258 9.30 5.68 -10.35
CA ASP A 258 10.01 5.09 -11.48
C ASP A 258 11.07 4.10 -11.00
N LYS A 259 11.03 2.88 -11.55
CA LYS A 259 12.05 1.83 -11.33
C LYS A 259 13.46 2.28 -11.75
N THR A 260 13.59 3.36 -12.51
CA THR A 260 14.86 3.94 -12.97
C THR A 260 15.63 4.67 -11.85
N LYS A 261 14.95 5.07 -10.76
CA LYS A 261 15.60 5.73 -9.62
C LYS A 261 16.45 4.76 -8.78
N TYR A 262 16.12 3.47 -8.79
CA TYR A 262 16.90 2.43 -8.11
C TYR A 262 18.01 1.88 -9.01
N VAL A 263 19.16 1.56 -8.42
CA VAL A 263 20.18 0.75 -9.10
C VAL A 263 19.72 -0.71 -9.10
N GLN A 264 19.63 -1.31 -10.29
CA GLN A 264 19.25 -2.71 -10.42
C GLN A 264 20.47 -3.60 -10.15
N ALA A 265 20.49 -4.28 -9.01
CA ALA A 265 21.50 -5.29 -8.67
C ALA A 265 20.92 -6.29 -7.66
N ALA A 266 19.85 -6.99 -8.05
CA ALA A 266 19.02 -7.77 -7.12
C ALA A 266 19.82 -8.77 -6.25
N TYR A 267 20.77 -9.49 -6.85
CA TYR A 267 21.63 -10.44 -6.13
C TYR A 267 22.54 -9.73 -5.11
N PHE A 268 23.18 -8.62 -5.51
CA PHE A 268 24.02 -7.85 -4.61
C PHE A 268 23.20 -7.23 -3.47
N SER A 269 22.02 -6.67 -3.77
CA SER A 269 21.11 -6.15 -2.76
C SER A 269 20.73 -7.22 -1.74
N GLU A 270 20.40 -8.44 -2.18
CA GLU A 270 20.06 -9.52 -1.27
C GLU A 270 21.25 -9.94 -0.40
N GLU A 271 22.47 -9.93 -0.92
CA GLU A 271 23.67 -10.20 -0.12
C GLU A 271 23.89 -9.12 0.94
N VAL A 272 23.74 -7.85 0.58
CA VAL A 272 23.77 -6.73 1.55
C VAL A 272 22.72 -6.93 2.63
N ARG A 273 21.50 -7.35 2.28
CA ARG A 273 20.44 -7.64 3.26
C ARG A 273 20.85 -8.75 4.23
N ARG A 274 21.47 -9.82 3.74
CA ARG A 274 21.97 -10.94 4.57
C ARG A 274 23.08 -10.48 5.51
N GLU A 275 24.02 -9.68 5.03
CA GLU A 275 25.11 -9.12 5.83
C GLU A 275 24.57 -8.20 6.94
N LEU A 276 23.64 -7.29 6.61
CA LEU A 276 23.00 -6.42 7.60
C LEU A 276 22.22 -7.22 8.65
N LEU A 277 21.51 -8.27 8.23
CA LEU A 277 20.79 -9.16 9.13
C LEU A 277 21.75 -9.86 10.10
N GLN A 278 22.91 -10.31 9.62
CA GLN A 278 23.91 -10.97 10.45
C GLN A 278 24.56 -10.02 11.46
N ARG A 279 24.81 -8.76 11.06
CA ARG A 279 25.52 -7.78 11.90
C ARG A 279 24.63 -7.05 12.92
N TYR A 280 23.42 -6.68 12.50
CA TYR A 280 22.52 -5.81 13.28
C TYR A 280 21.24 -6.54 13.72
N GLY A 281 21.06 -7.79 13.30
CA GLY A 281 19.86 -8.55 13.59
C GLY A 281 18.63 -8.05 12.82
N LYS A 282 17.51 -8.74 13.04
CA LYS A 282 16.25 -8.49 12.31
C LYS A 282 15.60 -7.17 12.72
N SER A 283 15.69 -6.79 13.99
CA SER A 283 15.04 -5.57 14.47
C SER A 283 15.63 -4.34 13.80
N ASP A 284 16.94 -4.12 13.93
CA ASP A 284 17.58 -2.92 13.45
C ASP A 284 17.55 -2.81 11.92
N LEU A 285 17.72 -3.93 11.21
CA LEU A 285 17.59 -3.95 9.75
C LEU A 285 16.22 -3.46 9.28
N TYR A 286 15.12 -3.91 9.91
CA TYR A 286 13.77 -3.63 9.41
C TYR A 286 13.04 -2.49 10.12
N LYS A 287 13.57 -2.01 11.25
CA LYS A 287 12.94 -1.02 12.13
C LYS A 287 13.87 0.10 12.58
N GLY A 288 15.19 -0.10 12.52
CA GLY A 288 16.19 0.83 13.06
C GLY A 288 16.56 2.01 12.16
N GLY A 289 15.99 2.10 10.95
CA GLY A 289 16.22 3.25 10.07
C GLY A 289 17.67 3.40 9.59
N LEU A 290 18.40 2.29 9.38
CA LEU A 290 19.81 2.33 9.00
C LEU A 290 20.02 3.07 7.67
N SER A 291 21.08 3.87 7.59
CA SER A 291 21.57 4.46 6.34
C SER A 291 22.84 3.73 5.90
N VAL A 292 22.71 2.87 4.88
CA VAL A 292 23.76 1.93 4.48
C VAL A 292 24.38 2.36 3.16
N ARG A 293 25.70 2.53 3.13
CA ARG A 293 26.45 2.78 1.88
C ARG A 293 27.22 1.52 1.49
N THR A 294 26.97 1.03 0.28
CA THR A 294 27.58 -0.19 -0.26
C THR A 294 28.76 0.10 -1.16
N THR A 295 29.57 -0.93 -1.42
CA THR A 295 30.70 -0.91 -2.36
C THR A 295 30.28 -1.05 -3.82
N LEU A 296 28.98 -1.21 -4.10
CA LEU A 296 28.48 -1.45 -5.44
C LEU A 296 28.81 -0.28 -6.38
N SER A 297 29.47 -0.59 -7.49
CA SER A 297 29.62 0.33 -8.63
C SER A 297 28.53 0.06 -9.66
N PRO A 298 27.58 0.99 -9.90
CA PRO A 298 26.52 0.79 -10.89
C PRO A 298 27.06 0.59 -12.31
N ARG A 299 28.22 1.18 -12.63
CA ARG A 299 28.90 0.99 -13.92
C ARG A 299 29.38 -0.44 -14.06
N LEU A 300 30.09 -0.97 -13.06
CA LEU A 300 30.62 -2.33 -13.11
C LEU A 300 29.50 -3.37 -13.11
N GLN A 301 28.43 -3.18 -12.32
CA GLN A 301 27.26 -4.07 -12.34
C GLN A 301 26.67 -4.18 -13.75
N LYS A 302 26.45 -3.04 -14.44
CA LYS A 302 25.94 -3.04 -15.82
C LYS A 302 26.85 -3.76 -16.81
N ILE A 303 28.18 -3.66 -16.63
CA ILE A 303 29.15 -4.37 -17.46
C ILE A 303 29.08 -5.87 -17.17
N ALA A 304 29.08 -6.26 -15.90
CA ALA A 304 28.97 -7.65 -15.47
C ALA A 304 27.70 -8.32 -16.01
N ASP A 305 26.53 -7.69 -15.84
CA ASP A 305 25.26 -8.19 -16.36
C ASP A 305 25.30 -8.40 -17.88
N ARG A 306 25.86 -7.43 -18.60
CA ARG A 306 25.96 -7.49 -20.07
C ARG A 306 26.90 -8.61 -20.52
N VAL A 307 28.08 -8.70 -19.94
CA VAL A 307 29.11 -9.67 -20.31
C VAL A 307 28.67 -11.09 -19.94
N LEU A 308 28.10 -11.29 -18.76
CA LEU A 308 27.56 -12.58 -18.34
C LEU A 308 26.46 -13.05 -19.30
N ARG A 309 25.47 -12.18 -19.60
CA ARG A 309 24.40 -12.52 -20.55
C ARG A 309 24.94 -12.80 -21.94
N ALA A 310 25.92 -12.02 -22.41
CA ALA A 310 26.55 -12.27 -23.71
C ALA A 310 27.29 -13.62 -23.74
N GLY A 311 28.02 -13.95 -22.67
CA GLY A 311 28.72 -15.22 -22.50
C GLY A 311 27.76 -16.41 -22.49
N LEU A 312 26.68 -16.33 -21.71
CA LEU A 312 25.64 -17.37 -21.65
C LEU A 312 24.96 -17.58 -23.00
N ARG A 313 24.63 -16.51 -23.74
CA ARG A 313 24.09 -16.63 -25.10
C ARG A 313 25.08 -17.27 -26.06
N ALA A 314 26.35 -16.89 -25.98
CA ALA A 314 27.39 -17.48 -26.81
C ALA A 314 27.58 -18.95 -26.47
N TYR A 315 27.51 -19.32 -25.19
CA TYR A 315 27.53 -20.70 -24.73
C TYR A 315 26.37 -21.50 -25.30
N ASP A 316 25.13 -21.03 -25.15
CA ASP A 316 23.95 -21.72 -25.68
C ASP A 316 24.00 -21.88 -27.20
N LYS A 317 24.45 -20.85 -27.92
CA LYS A 317 24.62 -20.94 -29.39
C LYS A 317 25.64 -21.99 -29.83
N ARG A 318 26.69 -22.24 -29.03
CA ARG A 318 27.69 -23.28 -29.34
C ARG A 318 27.20 -24.69 -29.04
N HIS A 319 26.37 -24.84 -28.00
CA HIS A 319 25.90 -26.15 -27.54
C HIS A 319 24.54 -26.55 -28.11
N GLY A 320 23.85 -25.63 -28.79
CA GLY A 320 22.61 -25.91 -29.48
C GLY A 320 21.36 -25.50 -28.71
N TRP A 321 20.25 -25.52 -29.44
CA TRP A 321 18.91 -25.17 -29.02
C TRP A 321 18.27 -26.30 -28.21
N ARG A 322 17.86 -25.98 -26.98
CA ARG A 322 17.25 -26.93 -26.04
C ARG A 322 15.73 -27.09 -26.21
N GLY A 323 15.14 -26.36 -27.15
CA GLY A 323 13.70 -26.37 -27.38
C GLY A 323 12.96 -25.20 -26.72
N PRO A 324 11.64 -25.10 -26.96
CA PRO A 324 10.82 -24.01 -26.45
C PRO A 324 10.67 -24.06 -24.92
N MET A 325 10.36 -22.91 -24.31
CA MET A 325 10.17 -22.80 -22.85
C MET A 325 8.87 -23.45 -22.38
N ALA A 326 7.84 -23.43 -23.22
CA ALA A 326 6.54 -24.02 -22.96
C ALA A 326 5.82 -24.31 -24.28
N ARG A 327 4.64 -24.94 -24.19
CA ARG A 327 3.75 -25.13 -25.33
C ARG A 327 2.32 -24.81 -24.93
N ILE A 328 1.62 -24.05 -25.78
CA ILE A 328 0.21 -23.67 -25.61
C ILE A 328 -0.56 -23.89 -26.91
N ASP A 329 -1.90 -23.86 -26.84
CA ASP A 329 -2.74 -23.84 -28.03
C ASP A 329 -2.68 -22.45 -28.72
N PRO A 330 -2.21 -22.37 -29.99
CA PRO A 330 -2.09 -21.11 -30.74
C PRO A 330 -3.42 -20.63 -31.35
N GLY A 331 -4.53 -21.34 -31.15
CA GLY A 331 -5.86 -20.94 -31.63
C GLY A 331 -6.42 -19.66 -30.99
N PRO A 332 -7.69 -19.30 -31.28
CA PRO A 332 -8.36 -18.15 -30.67
C PRO A 332 -8.24 -18.16 -29.14
N GLY A 333 -7.92 -17.00 -28.55
CA GLY A 333 -7.70 -16.88 -27.09
C GLY A 333 -6.26 -17.16 -26.62
N TRP A 334 -5.30 -17.34 -27.53
CA TRP A 334 -3.88 -17.52 -27.17
C TRP A 334 -3.28 -16.40 -26.28
N PRO A 335 -3.69 -15.11 -26.33
CA PRO A 335 -3.08 -14.10 -25.46
C PRO A 335 -3.31 -14.39 -23.97
N ALA A 336 -4.52 -14.83 -23.61
CA ALA A 336 -4.85 -15.21 -22.24
C ALA A 336 -4.07 -16.45 -21.78
N ARG A 337 -3.86 -17.42 -22.68
CA ARG A 337 -3.04 -18.61 -22.40
C ARG A 337 -1.57 -18.27 -22.22
N LEU A 338 -1.02 -17.40 -23.06
CA LEU A 338 0.35 -16.93 -22.96
C LEU A 338 0.58 -16.16 -21.65
N ALA A 339 -0.39 -15.36 -21.21
CA ALA A 339 -0.34 -14.66 -19.92
C ALA A 339 -0.29 -15.61 -18.71
N GLY A 340 -0.74 -16.85 -18.86
CA GLY A 340 -0.65 -17.90 -17.84
C GLY A 340 0.70 -18.64 -17.81
N VAL A 341 1.59 -18.43 -18.77
CA VAL A 341 2.89 -19.11 -18.81
C VAL A 341 3.86 -18.43 -17.83
N PRO A 342 4.50 -19.17 -16.91
CA PRO A 342 5.49 -18.59 -16.00
C PRO A 342 6.64 -17.93 -16.76
N VAL A 343 6.86 -16.64 -16.50
CA VAL A 343 7.95 -15.87 -17.12
C VAL A 343 9.22 -16.01 -16.25
N PRO A 344 10.34 -16.48 -16.79
CA PRO A 344 11.60 -16.52 -16.07
C PRO A 344 12.05 -15.12 -15.62
N SER A 345 12.50 -14.99 -14.38
CA SER A 345 12.93 -13.71 -13.78
C SER A 345 14.10 -13.04 -14.50
N ALA A 346 14.91 -13.82 -15.23
CA ALA A 346 16.08 -13.34 -15.96
C ALA A 346 15.85 -13.09 -17.47
N ILE A 347 14.60 -13.13 -17.96
CA ILE A 347 14.29 -13.08 -19.40
C ILE A 347 14.67 -11.76 -20.08
N THR A 348 14.86 -10.66 -19.32
CA THR A 348 15.19 -9.34 -19.87
C THR A 348 16.46 -9.37 -20.76
N PRO A 349 16.48 -8.70 -21.92
CA PRO A 349 15.45 -7.80 -22.44
C PRO A 349 14.37 -8.48 -23.30
N TRP A 350 14.30 -9.82 -23.33
CA TRP A 350 13.37 -10.54 -24.20
C TRP A 350 11.95 -10.60 -23.66
N GLU A 351 11.01 -10.76 -24.59
CA GLU A 351 9.60 -10.98 -24.28
C GLU A 351 9.18 -12.41 -24.61
N MET A 352 8.15 -12.90 -23.92
CA MET A 352 7.55 -14.21 -24.24
C MET A 352 6.67 -14.08 -25.48
N ALA A 353 6.85 -15.01 -26.42
CA ALA A 353 6.05 -15.08 -27.63
C ALA A 353 5.59 -16.51 -27.91
N VAL A 354 4.36 -16.66 -28.38
CA VAL A 354 3.85 -17.93 -28.92
C VAL A 354 4.04 -17.97 -30.42
N VAL A 355 4.49 -19.11 -30.95
CA VAL A 355 4.54 -19.37 -32.38
C VAL A 355 3.14 -19.68 -32.89
N LEU A 356 2.60 -18.81 -33.73
CA LEU A 356 1.26 -18.94 -34.31
C LEU A 356 1.27 -19.80 -35.57
N LYS A 357 2.28 -19.59 -36.42
CA LYS A 357 2.42 -20.29 -37.70
C LYS A 357 3.89 -20.34 -38.11
N THR A 358 4.28 -21.39 -38.80
CA THR A 358 5.61 -21.53 -39.40
C THR A 358 5.52 -21.77 -40.89
N ASP A 359 6.27 -20.99 -41.67
CA ASP A 359 6.54 -21.26 -43.08
C ASP A 359 8.05 -21.48 -43.26
N GLY A 360 8.50 -22.14 -44.32
CA GLY A 360 9.92 -22.50 -44.46
C GLY A 360 10.91 -21.32 -44.34
N LYS A 361 10.42 -20.07 -44.45
CA LYS A 361 11.20 -18.82 -44.39
C LYS A 361 11.15 -18.13 -43.02
N GLY A 362 10.27 -18.54 -42.10
CA GLY A 362 10.19 -17.96 -40.75
C GLY A 362 9.02 -18.45 -39.90
N ALA A 363 8.84 -17.84 -38.73
CA ALA A 363 7.71 -18.10 -37.83
C ALA A 363 6.96 -16.81 -37.53
N ALA A 364 5.65 -16.81 -37.72
CA ALA A 364 4.74 -15.79 -37.21
C ALA A 364 4.53 -16.04 -35.71
N ILE A 365 4.66 -14.99 -34.91
CA ILE A 365 4.58 -15.04 -33.46
C ILE A 365 3.55 -14.05 -32.91
N GLY A 366 3.01 -14.34 -31.73
CA GLY A 366 2.18 -13.44 -30.95
C GLY A 366 2.84 -13.10 -29.62
N LEU A 367 2.92 -11.82 -29.30
CA LEU A 367 3.48 -11.29 -28.04
C LEU A 367 2.41 -11.24 -26.94
N GLY A 368 2.84 -11.19 -25.67
CA GLY A 368 1.94 -11.06 -24.53
C GLY A 368 1.00 -9.84 -24.56
N THR A 369 1.35 -8.81 -25.33
CA THR A 369 0.54 -7.61 -25.57
C THR A 369 -0.60 -7.82 -26.58
N GLY A 370 -0.65 -8.98 -27.25
CA GLY A 370 -1.53 -9.25 -28.38
C GLY A 370 -0.94 -8.82 -29.73
N ALA A 371 0.19 -8.11 -29.75
CA ALA A 371 0.87 -7.73 -30.98
C ALA A 371 1.41 -8.97 -31.72
N ALA A 372 1.39 -8.93 -33.05
CA ALA A 372 1.96 -9.97 -33.90
C ALA A 372 3.35 -9.57 -34.41
N GLY A 373 4.23 -10.55 -34.57
CA GLY A 373 5.58 -10.37 -35.10
C GLY A 373 6.02 -11.53 -35.97
N ARG A 374 7.25 -11.46 -36.48
CA ARG A 374 7.84 -12.53 -37.30
C ARG A 374 9.31 -12.72 -37.00
N ILE A 375 9.70 -13.97 -36.76
CA ILE A 375 11.11 -14.37 -36.64
C ILE A 375 11.55 -14.94 -38.00
N PRO A 376 12.50 -14.31 -38.71
CA PRO A 376 13.01 -14.86 -39.97
C PRO A 376 13.86 -16.10 -39.72
N PHE A 377 13.86 -17.05 -40.66
CA PHE A 377 14.69 -18.25 -40.57
C PHE A 377 16.20 -17.92 -40.41
N ALA A 378 16.65 -16.79 -40.98
CA ALA A 378 18.02 -16.31 -40.80
C ALA A 378 18.41 -16.15 -39.31
N ALA A 379 17.48 -15.72 -38.45
CA ALA A 379 17.70 -15.58 -37.01
C ALA A 379 17.70 -16.93 -36.26
N MET A 380 17.26 -18.01 -36.91
CA MET A 380 17.15 -19.36 -36.34
C MET A 380 18.26 -20.31 -36.78
N LYS A 381 19.12 -19.92 -37.73
CA LYS A 381 20.18 -20.79 -38.28
C LYS A 381 21.14 -21.36 -37.22
N TRP A 382 21.31 -20.64 -36.10
CA TRP A 382 22.14 -21.08 -34.99
C TRP A 382 21.51 -22.23 -34.17
N ALA A 383 20.18 -22.38 -34.23
CA ALA A 383 19.40 -23.21 -33.32
C ALA A 383 19.40 -24.70 -33.70
N ARG A 384 20.61 -25.28 -33.81
CA ARG A 384 20.83 -26.72 -33.98
C ARG A 384 20.32 -27.47 -32.74
N PRO A 385 19.60 -28.59 -32.84
CA PRO A 385 19.11 -29.31 -31.66
C PRO A 385 20.25 -29.65 -30.70
N TRP A 386 20.08 -29.35 -29.41
CA TRP A 386 20.99 -29.82 -28.37
C TRP A 386 20.83 -31.34 -28.19
N LEU A 387 21.95 -32.07 -28.08
CA LEU A 387 21.99 -33.51 -27.85
C LEU A 387 22.76 -33.82 -26.56
N LYS A 388 22.45 -34.96 -25.94
CA LYS A 388 23.10 -35.43 -24.70
C LYS A 388 24.62 -35.47 -24.86
N GLY A 389 25.34 -35.02 -23.83
CA GLY A 389 26.80 -34.92 -23.84
C GLY A 389 27.32 -33.73 -24.64
N GLU A 390 26.58 -32.62 -24.65
CA GLU A 390 26.99 -31.35 -25.28
C GLU A 390 27.23 -31.42 -26.79
N LYS A 391 26.66 -32.43 -27.45
CA LYS A 391 26.68 -32.58 -28.90
C LYS A 391 25.60 -31.70 -29.54
N VAL A 392 25.84 -31.31 -30.79
CA VAL A 392 24.91 -30.50 -31.59
C VAL A 392 24.39 -31.29 -32.78
N GLY A 393 23.07 -31.33 -32.92
CA GLY A 393 22.35 -31.97 -34.03
C GLY A 393 22.59 -31.30 -35.39
N PRO A 394 21.91 -31.73 -36.46
CA PRO A 394 22.09 -31.18 -37.80
C PRO A 394 21.74 -29.69 -37.86
N ARG A 395 22.29 -28.99 -38.87
CA ARG A 395 21.93 -27.59 -39.13
C ARG A 395 20.46 -27.52 -39.58
N PRO A 396 19.64 -26.64 -38.97
CA PRO A 396 18.29 -26.36 -39.47
C PRO A 396 18.34 -25.93 -40.93
N LYS A 397 17.39 -26.42 -41.75
CA LYS A 397 17.22 -26.02 -43.15
C LYS A 397 16.01 -25.10 -43.32
N THR A 398 15.03 -25.21 -42.42
CA THR A 398 13.83 -24.38 -42.40
C THR A 398 13.45 -23.99 -40.97
N SER A 399 12.57 -23.00 -40.79
CA SER A 399 12.05 -22.64 -39.46
C SER A 399 11.30 -23.79 -38.77
N ARG A 400 10.72 -24.72 -39.55
CA ARG A 400 9.98 -25.90 -39.06
C ARG A 400 10.86 -26.90 -38.34
N ASP A 401 12.17 -26.85 -38.59
CA ASP A 401 13.16 -27.68 -37.91
C ASP A 401 13.48 -27.15 -36.50
N VAL A 402 13.10 -25.89 -36.20
CA VAL A 402 13.48 -25.18 -34.96
C VAL A 402 12.29 -24.95 -34.03
N VAL A 403 11.16 -24.52 -34.59
CA VAL A 403 9.94 -24.20 -33.84
C VAL A 403 8.70 -24.72 -34.56
N LYS A 404 7.63 -24.97 -33.79
CA LYS A 404 6.32 -25.43 -34.26
C LYS A 404 5.20 -24.52 -33.73
N PRO A 405 4.03 -24.47 -34.40
CA PRO A 405 2.86 -23.80 -33.83
C PRO A 405 2.55 -24.28 -32.41
N GLY A 406 2.32 -23.30 -31.53
CA GLY A 406 2.09 -23.48 -30.09
C GLY A 406 3.35 -23.38 -29.23
N ASP A 407 4.55 -23.40 -29.81
CA ASP A 407 5.79 -23.26 -29.05
C ASP A 407 5.91 -21.85 -28.45
N VAL A 408 6.33 -21.77 -27.19
CA VAL A 408 6.59 -20.51 -26.50
C VAL A 408 8.09 -20.26 -26.42
N VAL A 409 8.54 -19.13 -26.96
CA VAL A 409 9.95 -18.76 -27.11
C VAL A 409 10.20 -17.34 -26.60
N ALA A 410 11.46 -17.04 -26.26
CA ALA A 410 11.90 -15.70 -25.87
C ALA A 410 12.40 -15.00 -27.13
N VAL A 411 11.89 -13.80 -27.42
CA VAL A 411 12.18 -13.05 -28.64
C VAL A 411 12.76 -11.68 -28.38
#